data_AF-A0A2X0QFK0-F1
#
_entry.id   AF-A0A2X0QFK0-F1
#
_cell.length_a   1.000
_cell.length_b   1.000
_cell.length_c   1.000
_cell.angle_alpha   90.00
_cell.angle_beta   90.00
_cell.angle_gamma   90.00
#
_symmetry.space_group_name_H-M   'P 1'
#
loop_
_entity.id
_entity.type
_entity.pdbx_description
1 polymer ?
#
loop_
_entity_poly.entity_id
_entity_poly.type
_entity_poly.pdbx_seq_one_letter_code
_entity_poly.pdbx_strand_id
1 'polypeptide(L)'
;MLLDGPAGLNSFFKKFKAASFPSENVLAATWSNALGYEMGEVVGKEAKVYGVHGWYAPAVNLHRTAMGGRNFEYFSEDPLLSGKMGAAVIKGAQEQDIIVFMKHFAMNDQEKNARSGLYVWGNEQSIRELHLRPFEIAVKEGKNLGTMSSFSMINGKWAGGNTELLNDVLRDEWGFKGMVSSDAVFGFMHADDAIVAGNDLMLDTMSAPKNIKRIEQAYKADPSGTALGLRTSVHNILYALLQTYLIK
;
A
#
# COMPACT_ATOMS: atom_id res chain seq x y z
N MET A 1 9.19 8.02 -10.17
CA MET A 1 10.06 7.49 -9.09
C MET A 1 9.22 7.27 -7.85
N LEU A 2 9.18 6.04 -7.36
CA LEU A 2 8.51 5.65 -6.12
C LEU A 2 9.58 5.34 -5.08
N LEU A 3 9.46 5.86 -3.87
CA LEU A 3 10.45 5.68 -2.80
C LEU A 3 9.78 5.34 -1.47
N ASP A 4 10.53 4.64 -0.62
CA ASP A 4 10.23 4.56 0.82
C ASP A 4 10.47 5.93 1.49
N GLY A 5 10.13 6.15 2.75
CA GLY A 5 9.39 5.27 3.66
C GLY A 5 8.66 6.04 4.77
N PRO A 6 8.05 5.34 5.74
CA PRO A 6 7.23 5.93 6.80
C PRO A 6 7.85 7.11 7.56
N ALA A 7 9.17 7.06 7.81
CA ALA A 7 9.90 8.10 8.56
C ALA A 7 10.56 9.18 7.66
N GLY A 8 10.05 9.37 6.44
CA GLY A 8 10.60 10.29 5.43
C GLY A 8 11.17 9.57 4.21
N LEU A 9 11.56 10.32 3.19
CA LEU A 9 12.00 9.75 1.92
C LEU A 9 13.34 9.00 2.04
N ASN A 10 13.41 7.80 1.48
CA ASN A 10 14.56 6.92 1.53
C ASN A 10 14.66 6.04 0.27
N SER A 11 15.87 5.61 -0.05
CA SER A 11 16.16 4.74 -1.19
C SER A 11 17.12 3.62 -0.78
N PHE A 12 16.74 2.38 -1.07
CA PHE A 12 17.60 1.21 -0.86
C PHE A 12 18.72 1.10 -1.91
N PHE A 13 18.52 1.65 -3.11
CA PHE A 13 19.41 1.41 -4.26
C PHE A 13 20.43 2.52 -4.48
N LYS A 14 20.22 3.70 -3.90
CA LYS A 14 21.08 4.87 -4.10
C LYS A 14 21.17 5.68 -2.82
N LYS A 15 22.32 6.29 -2.57
CA LYS A 15 22.46 7.27 -1.48
C LYS A 15 21.46 8.41 -1.72
N PHE A 16 20.61 8.65 -0.73
CA PHE A 16 19.56 9.65 -0.74
C PHE A 16 19.64 10.44 0.57
N LYS A 17 19.53 11.76 0.51
CA LYS A 17 19.50 12.64 1.68
C LYS A 17 18.14 13.34 1.68
N ALA A 18 17.42 13.18 2.78
CA ALA A 18 16.10 13.75 2.99
C ALA A 18 15.91 14.02 4.48
N ALA A 19 14.82 14.71 4.82
CA ALA A 19 14.40 14.87 6.20
C ALA A 19 14.06 13.51 6.83
N SER A 20 14.55 13.29 8.04
CA SER A 20 14.18 12.12 8.87
C SER A 20 13.19 12.56 9.94
N PHE A 21 12.05 11.89 9.98
CA PHE A 21 11.00 12.13 10.96
C PHE A 21 10.98 11.06 12.05
N PRO A 22 10.32 11.30 13.19
CA PRO A 22 10.00 10.24 14.13
C PRO A 22 9.24 9.10 13.46
N SER A 23 9.41 7.88 13.96
CA SER A 23 8.66 6.72 13.49
C SER A 23 7.18 6.82 13.87
N GLU A 24 6.33 6.10 13.14
CA GLU A 24 4.86 6.25 13.25
C GLU A 24 4.32 5.95 14.65
N ASN A 25 4.94 5.04 15.40
CA ASN A 25 4.55 4.78 16.80
C ASN A 25 4.81 5.99 17.72
N VAL A 26 5.90 6.75 17.49
CA VAL A 26 6.20 7.98 18.23
C VAL A 26 5.22 9.08 17.83
N LEU A 27 4.92 9.18 16.54
CA LEU A 27 3.91 10.11 16.03
C LEU A 27 2.52 9.78 16.62
N ALA A 28 2.13 8.50 16.69
CA ALA A 28 0.88 8.06 17.30
C ALA A 28 0.78 8.44 18.79
N ALA A 29 1.90 8.38 19.53
CA ALA A 29 1.95 8.75 20.94
C ALA A 29 1.64 10.25 21.19
N THR A 30 1.63 11.09 20.15
CA THR A 30 1.20 12.49 20.24
C THR A 30 -0.32 12.66 20.24
N TRP A 31 -1.08 11.67 19.75
CA TRP A 31 -2.52 11.76 19.51
C TRP A 31 -2.93 12.98 18.66
N SER A 32 -2.01 13.52 17.86
CA SER A 32 -2.20 14.76 17.10
C SER A 32 -2.25 14.49 15.60
N ASN A 33 -3.48 14.45 15.07
CA ASN A 33 -3.70 14.42 13.62
C ASN A 33 -3.07 15.64 12.92
N ALA A 34 -2.99 16.79 13.61
CA ALA A 34 -2.35 17.99 13.06
C ALA A 34 -0.85 17.75 12.78
N LEU A 35 -0.13 17.14 13.74
CA LEU A 35 1.28 16.79 13.54
C LEU A 35 1.46 15.74 12.44
N GLY A 36 0.55 14.77 12.35
CA GLY A 36 0.57 13.80 11.24
C GLY A 36 0.38 14.45 9.87
N TYR A 37 -0.56 15.39 9.76
CA TYR A 37 -0.77 16.18 8.55
C TYR A 37 0.47 17.01 8.19
N GLU A 38 1.06 17.73 9.15
CA GLU A 38 2.26 18.54 8.93
C GLU A 38 3.44 17.70 8.46
N MET A 39 3.67 16.53 9.07
CA MET A 39 4.70 15.59 8.61
C MET A 39 4.46 15.17 7.16
N GLY A 40 3.23 14.76 6.81
CA GLY A 40 2.87 14.43 5.44
C GLY A 40 3.12 15.59 4.47
N GLU A 41 2.73 16.80 4.85
CA GLU A 41 2.90 18.01 4.04
C GLU A 41 4.37 18.29 3.73
N VAL A 42 5.25 18.20 4.74
CA VAL A 42 6.69 18.40 4.54
C VAL A 42 7.29 17.33 3.63
N VAL A 43 6.93 16.06 3.83
CA VAL A 43 7.40 14.96 2.97
C VAL A 43 6.91 15.14 1.54
N GLY A 44 5.65 15.54 1.33
CA GLY A 44 5.09 15.81 0.01
C GLY A 44 5.82 16.95 -0.71
N LYS A 45 6.11 18.05 -0.02
CA LYS A 45 6.89 19.18 -0.56
C LYS A 45 8.31 18.74 -0.94
N GLU A 46 8.97 17.98 -0.06
CA GLU A 46 10.30 17.44 -0.31
C GLU A 46 10.32 16.46 -1.50
N ALA A 47 9.29 15.62 -1.63
CA ALA A 47 9.14 14.67 -2.73
C ALA A 47 9.13 15.38 -4.09
N LYS A 48 8.37 16.48 -4.23
CA LYS A 48 8.34 17.27 -5.48
C LYS A 48 9.73 17.81 -5.85
N VAL A 49 10.47 18.33 -4.87
CA VAL A 49 11.83 18.86 -5.08
C VAL A 49 12.76 17.78 -5.63
N TYR A 50 12.61 16.54 -5.16
CA TYR A 50 13.42 15.41 -5.62
C TYR A 50 12.87 14.66 -6.84
N GLY A 51 11.75 15.09 -7.42
CA GLY A 51 11.12 14.37 -8.52
C GLY A 51 10.57 12.99 -8.09
N VAL A 52 10.16 12.86 -6.83
CA VAL A 52 9.49 11.66 -6.29
C VAL A 52 7.99 11.84 -6.47
N HIS A 53 7.38 10.86 -7.13
CA HIS A 53 5.99 10.95 -7.58
C HIS A 53 5.06 10.08 -6.73
N GLY A 54 5.64 9.12 -5.99
CA GLY A 54 4.90 8.38 -5.01
C GLY A 54 5.75 7.88 -3.86
N TRP A 55 5.09 7.70 -2.73
CA TRP A 55 5.70 7.50 -1.43
C TRP A 55 5.10 6.27 -0.75
N TYR A 56 5.92 5.27 -0.43
CA TYR A 56 5.51 4.04 0.25
C TYR A 56 5.36 4.23 1.76
N ALA A 57 4.30 4.94 2.14
CA ALA A 57 3.91 5.28 3.49
C ALA A 57 2.45 5.78 3.47
N PRO A 58 1.81 5.98 4.63
CA PRO A 58 2.19 5.46 5.93
C PRO A 58 1.90 3.96 6.05
N ALA A 59 2.36 3.31 7.12
CA ALA A 59 2.12 1.90 7.35
C ALA A 59 1.10 1.66 8.50
N VAL A 60 -0.14 1.34 8.14
CA VAL A 60 -1.28 1.34 9.08
C VAL A 60 -1.68 -0.05 9.59
N ASN A 61 -0.78 -1.03 9.50
CA ASN A 61 -0.96 -2.35 10.13
C ASN A 61 -1.07 -2.21 11.66
N LEU A 62 -1.70 -3.18 12.34
CA LEU A 62 -1.92 -3.10 13.78
C LEU A 62 -0.77 -3.75 14.56
N HIS A 63 -0.49 -3.22 15.75
CA HIS A 63 0.39 -3.86 16.73
C HIS A 63 -0.31 -5.09 17.36
N ARG A 64 -0.59 -6.13 16.56
CA ARG A 64 -1.28 -7.35 17.03
C ARG A 64 -0.57 -8.03 18.20
N THR A 65 0.76 -7.92 18.26
CA THR A 65 1.60 -8.41 19.34
C THR A 65 2.74 -7.44 19.58
N ALA A 66 3.18 -7.29 20.84
CA ALA A 66 4.34 -6.48 21.19
C ALA A 66 5.66 -6.96 20.54
N MET A 67 5.70 -8.21 20.06
CA MET A 67 6.87 -8.81 19.41
C MET A 67 6.92 -8.56 17.89
N GLY A 68 6.04 -7.71 17.35
CA GLY A 68 6.02 -7.37 15.93
C GLY A 68 7.26 -6.61 15.51
N GLY A 69 8.09 -7.21 14.66
CA GLY A 69 9.39 -6.64 14.25
C GLY A 69 9.31 -5.31 13.49
N ARG A 70 8.13 -4.93 12.99
CA ARG A 70 7.85 -3.66 12.31
C ARG A 70 6.87 -2.76 13.06
N ASN A 71 6.55 -3.06 14.32
CA ASN A 71 5.66 -2.18 15.11
C ASN A 71 6.18 -0.74 15.20
N PHE A 72 7.49 -0.52 15.12
CA PHE A 72 8.07 0.83 15.15
C PHE A 72 7.54 1.72 14.00
N GLU A 73 7.31 1.15 12.82
CA GLU A 73 6.79 1.90 11.66
C GLU A 73 5.28 1.80 11.51
N TYR A 74 4.56 1.27 12.50
CA TYR A 74 3.10 1.23 12.55
C TYR A 74 2.60 2.11 13.70
N PHE A 75 1.36 2.59 13.64
CA PHE A 75 0.84 3.54 14.64
C PHE A 75 0.44 2.90 15.98
N SER A 76 -0.46 1.92 15.99
CA SER A 76 -1.08 1.42 17.24
C SER A 76 -1.65 0.01 17.12
N GLU A 77 -2.04 -0.58 18.25
CA GLU A 77 -2.95 -1.73 18.33
C GLU A 77 -4.41 -1.34 18.06
N ASP A 78 -4.77 -0.05 18.27
CA ASP A 78 -6.13 0.44 18.06
C ASP A 78 -6.37 0.84 16.58
N PRO A 79 -7.44 0.32 15.95
CA PRO A 79 -7.72 0.59 14.55
C PRO A 79 -8.17 2.03 14.26
N LEU A 80 -8.82 2.69 15.22
CA LEU A 80 -9.29 4.06 15.04
C LEU A 80 -8.12 5.05 15.08
N LEU A 81 -7.23 4.92 16.06
CA LEU A 81 -6.02 5.73 16.18
C LEU A 81 -5.12 5.54 14.97
N SER A 82 -4.87 4.28 14.56
CA SER A 82 -4.06 3.98 13.39
C SER A 82 -4.66 4.55 12.10
N GLY A 83 -5.97 4.44 11.93
CA GLY A 83 -6.68 5.00 10.79
C GLY A 83 -6.66 6.53 10.75
N LYS A 84 -6.92 7.20 11.87
CA LYS A 84 -6.97 8.67 11.95
C LYS A 84 -5.59 9.30 11.72
N MET A 85 -4.55 8.75 12.36
CA MET A 85 -3.18 9.22 12.17
C MET A 85 -2.70 8.95 10.74
N GLY A 86 -2.95 7.74 10.22
CA GLY A 86 -2.61 7.39 8.84
C GLY A 86 -3.33 8.28 7.82
N ALA A 87 -4.63 8.53 7.97
CA ALA A 87 -5.39 9.42 7.10
C ALA A 87 -4.87 10.86 7.12
N ALA A 88 -4.43 11.36 8.29
CA ALA A 88 -3.84 12.68 8.39
C ALA A 88 -2.51 12.80 7.62
N VAL A 89 -1.62 11.82 7.78
CA VAL A 89 -0.34 11.76 7.04
C VAL A 89 -0.58 11.66 5.53
N ILE A 90 -1.50 10.78 5.11
CA ILE A 90 -1.89 10.63 3.70
C ILE A 90 -2.38 11.96 3.14
N LYS A 91 -3.32 12.61 3.83
CA LYS A 91 -3.90 13.86 3.37
C LYS A 91 -2.84 14.95 3.20
N GLY A 92 -1.98 15.14 4.19
CA GLY A 92 -0.92 16.16 4.14
C GLY A 92 0.03 15.96 2.95
N ALA A 93 0.49 14.72 2.72
CA ALA A 93 1.37 14.41 1.61
C ALA A 93 0.67 14.50 0.25
N GLN A 94 -0.54 13.98 0.15
CA GLN A 94 -1.26 13.86 -1.12
C GLN A 94 -1.81 15.20 -1.62
N GLU A 95 -2.09 16.15 -0.72
CA GLU A 95 -2.40 17.55 -1.09
C GLU A 95 -1.20 18.29 -1.71
N GLN A 96 0.00 17.71 -1.68
CA GLN A 96 1.16 18.18 -2.45
C GLN A 96 1.23 17.54 -3.86
N ASP A 97 0.18 16.85 -4.29
CA ASP A 97 0.06 16.20 -5.60
C ASP A 97 1.07 15.06 -5.82
N ILE A 98 1.35 14.26 -4.80
CA ILE A 98 2.08 13.00 -4.91
C ILE A 98 1.17 11.81 -4.58
N ILE A 99 1.50 10.62 -5.09
CA ILE A 99 0.74 9.40 -4.80
C ILE A 99 1.25 8.79 -3.50
N VAL A 100 0.39 8.71 -2.50
CA VAL A 100 0.70 8.06 -1.23
C VAL A 100 0.28 6.60 -1.30
N PHE A 101 1.16 5.68 -0.94
CA PHE A 101 0.91 4.24 -0.95
C PHE A 101 0.79 3.70 0.47
N MET A 102 -0.43 3.78 1.02
CA MET A 102 -0.71 3.19 2.33
C MET A 102 -0.37 1.70 2.32
N LYS A 103 0.27 1.21 3.39
CA LYS A 103 0.78 -0.17 3.42
C LYS A 103 0.60 -0.84 4.79
N HIS A 104 0.70 -2.16 4.92
CA HIS A 104 0.68 -3.17 3.87
C HIS A 104 -0.69 -3.82 3.92
N PHE A 105 -1.46 -3.66 2.84
CA PHE A 105 -2.84 -4.07 2.74
C PHE A 105 -2.94 -5.58 2.40
N ALA A 106 -3.25 -6.47 3.33
CA ALA A 106 -3.55 -6.26 4.75
C ALA A 106 -2.86 -7.32 5.63
N MET A 107 -3.07 -7.23 6.95
CA MET A 107 -2.69 -8.27 7.92
C MET A 107 -1.20 -8.68 7.87
N ASN A 108 -0.30 -7.70 7.77
CA ASN A 108 1.16 -7.89 7.74
C ASN A 108 1.78 -7.59 9.12
N ASP A 109 1.28 -8.28 10.15
CA ASP A 109 1.58 -7.95 11.55
C ASP A 109 2.69 -8.87 12.15
N GLN A 110 3.31 -9.73 11.34
CA GLN A 110 4.38 -10.65 11.76
C GLN A 110 5.50 -10.74 10.71
N GLU A 111 6.73 -10.46 11.14
CA GLU A 111 7.90 -10.50 10.25
C GLU A 111 8.46 -11.89 10.00
N LYS A 112 8.39 -12.77 11.01
CA LYS A 112 8.89 -14.14 10.90
C LYS A 112 8.14 -14.86 9.78
N ASN A 113 8.87 -15.26 8.74
CA ASN A 113 8.37 -15.91 7.52
C ASN A 113 7.46 -15.02 6.63
N ALA A 114 7.39 -13.70 6.85
CA ALA A 114 6.57 -12.81 6.02
C ALA A 114 6.87 -12.97 4.52
N ARG A 115 8.16 -13.02 4.15
CA ARG A 115 8.62 -13.11 2.76
C ARG A 115 8.57 -14.52 2.17
N SER A 116 7.94 -15.45 2.89
CA SER A 116 7.73 -16.83 2.48
C SER A 116 6.26 -17.16 2.22
N GLY A 117 5.37 -16.16 2.20
CA GLY A 117 3.93 -16.36 1.97
C GLY A 117 3.22 -16.92 3.21
N LEU A 118 3.38 -16.23 4.35
CA LEU A 118 2.78 -16.64 5.62
C LEU A 118 1.24 -16.68 5.52
N TYR A 119 0.65 -17.82 5.90
CA TYR A 119 -0.80 -17.96 6.02
C TYR A 119 -1.30 -17.29 7.30
N VAL A 120 -2.23 -16.37 7.12
CA VAL A 120 -2.87 -15.63 8.21
C VAL A 120 -4.37 -15.92 8.14
N TRP A 121 -4.92 -16.38 9.26
CA TRP A 121 -6.32 -16.76 9.38
C TRP A 121 -7.06 -15.78 10.27
N GLY A 122 -8.28 -15.43 9.88
CA GLY A 122 -9.17 -14.57 10.65
C GLY A 122 -10.61 -14.75 10.19
N ASN A 123 -11.56 -14.56 11.10
CA ASN A 123 -12.96 -14.44 10.74
C ASN A 123 -13.22 -13.05 10.13
N GLU A 124 -14.33 -12.93 9.39
CA GLU A 124 -14.68 -11.67 8.73
C GLU A 124 -14.78 -10.51 9.71
N GLN A 125 -15.43 -10.70 10.87
CA GLN A 125 -15.61 -9.64 11.86
C GLN A 125 -14.27 -9.03 12.30
N SER A 126 -13.31 -9.85 12.73
CA SER A 126 -11.99 -9.38 13.17
C SER A 126 -11.19 -8.75 12.03
N ILE A 127 -11.32 -9.27 10.81
CA ILE A 127 -10.68 -8.68 9.63
C ILE A 127 -11.25 -7.28 9.37
N ARG A 128 -12.57 -7.14 9.34
CA ARG A 128 -13.30 -5.90 9.04
C ARG A 128 -13.12 -4.84 10.14
N GLU A 129 -13.38 -5.21 11.39
CA GLU A 129 -13.42 -4.27 12.52
C GLU A 129 -12.03 -3.84 13.00
N LEU A 130 -11.01 -4.70 12.82
CA LEU A 130 -9.64 -4.42 13.27
C LEU A 130 -8.71 -4.17 12.08
N HIS A 131 -8.33 -5.20 11.34
CA HIS A 131 -7.18 -5.13 10.43
C HIS A 131 -7.43 -4.28 9.18
N LEU A 132 -8.67 -4.20 8.72
CA LEU A 132 -9.06 -3.41 7.55
C LEU A 132 -9.49 -1.99 7.91
N ARG A 133 -9.91 -1.76 9.16
CA ARG A 133 -10.48 -0.49 9.59
C ARG A 133 -9.53 0.72 9.42
N PRO A 134 -8.21 0.64 9.69
CA PRO A 134 -7.28 1.73 9.41
C PRO A 134 -7.22 2.09 7.92
N PHE A 135 -7.22 1.08 7.04
CA PHE A 135 -7.18 1.27 5.59
C PHE A 135 -8.49 1.87 5.06
N GLU A 136 -9.64 1.44 5.59
CA GLU A 136 -10.94 2.03 5.24
C GLU A 136 -10.97 3.53 5.57
N ILE A 137 -10.51 3.91 6.77
CA ILE A 137 -10.42 5.32 7.20
C ILE A 137 -9.47 6.09 6.28
N ALA A 138 -8.30 5.53 5.96
CA ALA A 138 -7.34 6.13 5.03
C ALA A 138 -7.94 6.38 3.63
N VAL A 139 -8.73 5.45 3.10
CA VAL A 139 -9.44 5.63 1.82
C VAL A 139 -10.50 6.73 1.93
N LYS A 140 -11.39 6.64 2.92
CA LYS A 140 -12.58 7.51 3.00
C LYS A 140 -12.25 8.93 3.46
N GLU A 141 -11.34 9.08 4.41
CA GLU A 141 -10.99 10.37 5.02
C GLU A 141 -9.69 10.95 4.46
N GLY A 142 -8.67 10.11 4.25
CA GLY A 142 -7.39 10.53 3.66
C GLY A 142 -7.44 10.72 2.14
N LYS A 143 -8.52 10.25 1.49
CA LYS A 143 -8.71 10.29 0.02
C LYS A 143 -7.58 9.58 -0.74
N ASN A 144 -6.99 8.57 -0.13
CA ASN A 144 -5.80 7.88 -0.60
C ASN A 144 -5.88 7.43 -2.07
N LEU A 145 -4.80 7.64 -2.84
CA LEU A 145 -4.70 7.32 -4.28
C LEU A 145 -3.81 6.09 -4.58
N GLY A 146 -3.07 5.59 -3.60
CA GLY A 146 -2.17 4.45 -3.78
C GLY A 146 -2.23 3.46 -2.62
N THR A 147 -2.20 2.17 -2.88
CA THR A 147 -2.15 1.14 -1.82
C THR A 147 -1.06 0.13 -2.14
N MET A 148 -0.34 -0.36 -1.13
CA MET A 148 0.59 -1.48 -1.29
C MET A 148 0.00 -2.76 -0.70
N SER A 149 -0.17 -3.80 -1.51
CA SER A 149 -0.65 -5.10 -1.02
C SER A 149 0.43 -5.82 -0.21
N SER A 150 0.06 -6.56 0.83
CA SER A 150 1.00 -7.27 1.69
C SER A 150 1.54 -8.59 1.11
N PHE A 151 2.48 -9.19 1.84
CA PHE A 151 2.96 -10.55 1.60
C PHE A 151 2.00 -11.64 2.08
N SER A 152 1.00 -11.30 2.89
CA SER A 152 0.22 -12.28 3.64
C SER A 152 -0.68 -13.11 2.72
N MET A 153 -0.79 -14.40 3.04
CA MET A 153 -1.81 -15.30 2.50
C MET A 153 -3.03 -15.27 3.43
N ILE A 154 -3.95 -14.35 3.17
CA ILE A 154 -5.15 -14.12 4.00
C ILE A 154 -6.20 -15.16 3.64
N ASN A 155 -6.55 -16.02 4.60
CA ASN A 155 -7.48 -17.13 4.42
C ASN A 155 -7.16 -17.99 3.16
N GLY A 156 -5.86 -18.19 2.89
CA GLY A 156 -5.37 -19.01 1.79
C GLY A 156 -5.16 -18.29 0.46
N LYS A 157 -5.42 -16.99 0.35
CA LYS A 157 -5.15 -16.19 -0.85
C LYS A 157 -4.11 -15.10 -0.57
N TRP A 158 -3.13 -14.96 -1.45
CA TRP A 158 -2.18 -13.85 -1.36
C TRP A 158 -2.92 -12.51 -1.45
N ALA A 159 -2.61 -11.57 -0.57
CA ALA A 159 -3.28 -10.27 -0.51
C ALA A 159 -3.27 -9.50 -1.85
N GLY A 160 -2.17 -9.57 -2.61
CA GLY A 160 -2.07 -8.95 -3.93
C GLY A 160 -2.76 -9.73 -5.06
N GLY A 161 -3.21 -10.96 -4.80
CA GLY A 161 -3.95 -11.83 -5.72
C GLY A 161 -5.34 -12.19 -5.19
N ASN A 162 -5.93 -11.34 -4.34
CA ASN A 162 -7.20 -11.59 -3.66
C ASN A 162 -8.27 -10.61 -4.16
N THR A 163 -9.13 -11.07 -5.09
CA THR A 163 -10.21 -10.28 -5.67
C THR A 163 -11.19 -9.77 -4.62
N GLU A 164 -11.54 -10.59 -3.63
CA GLU A 164 -12.46 -10.19 -2.57
C GLU A 164 -11.88 -9.02 -1.76
N LEU A 165 -10.56 -9.01 -1.52
CA LEU A 165 -9.90 -7.93 -0.79
C LEU A 165 -9.75 -6.65 -1.64
N LEU A 166 -9.28 -6.77 -2.87
CA LEU A 166 -8.85 -5.62 -3.68
C LEU A 166 -9.96 -5.03 -4.56
N ASN A 167 -10.89 -5.83 -5.06
CA ASN A 167 -12.03 -5.35 -5.85
C ASN A 167 -13.25 -5.18 -4.96
N ASP A 168 -13.74 -6.25 -4.32
CA ASP A 168 -15.01 -6.20 -3.60
C ASP A 168 -14.92 -5.23 -2.40
N VAL A 169 -13.93 -5.40 -1.52
CA VAL A 169 -13.80 -4.53 -0.34
C VAL A 169 -13.21 -3.17 -0.67
N LEU A 170 -11.99 -3.12 -1.20
CA LEU A 170 -11.27 -1.87 -1.38
C LEU A 170 -11.95 -0.93 -2.40
N ARG A 171 -12.41 -1.45 -3.54
CA ARG A 171 -12.98 -0.63 -4.62
C ARG A 171 -14.49 -0.52 -4.52
N ASP A 172 -15.21 -1.63 -4.46
CA ASP A 172 -16.68 -1.61 -4.57
C ASP A 172 -17.34 -1.12 -3.28
N GLU A 173 -16.92 -1.63 -2.12
CA GLU A 173 -17.49 -1.19 -0.84
C GLU A 173 -16.94 0.17 -0.36
N TRP A 174 -15.63 0.41 -0.47
CA TRP A 174 -15.03 1.63 0.07
C TRP A 174 -14.89 2.77 -0.94
N GLY A 175 -15.01 2.47 -2.24
CA GLY A 175 -14.91 3.47 -3.30
C GLY A 175 -13.50 3.94 -3.60
N PHE A 176 -12.47 3.12 -3.34
CA PHE A 176 -11.08 3.48 -3.66
C PHE A 176 -10.89 3.72 -5.17
N LYS A 177 -10.38 4.91 -5.51
CA LYS A 177 -10.06 5.32 -6.88
C LYS A 177 -8.58 5.66 -6.97
N GLY A 178 -7.79 4.66 -7.29
CA GLY A 178 -6.35 4.75 -7.31
C GLY A 178 -5.71 3.46 -7.78
N MET A 179 -4.41 3.34 -7.57
CA MET A 179 -3.64 2.16 -7.97
C MET A 179 -3.12 1.36 -6.78
N VAL A 180 -3.03 0.05 -6.97
CA VAL A 180 -2.46 -0.91 -6.02
C VAL A 180 -1.13 -1.41 -6.58
N SER A 181 -0.07 -1.30 -5.79
CA SER A 181 1.21 -1.95 -6.05
C SER A 181 1.35 -3.17 -5.15
N SER A 182 2.00 -4.22 -5.64
CA SER A 182 2.51 -5.25 -4.75
C SER A 182 3.60 -4.67 -3.85
N ASP A 183 3.84 -5.29 -2.70
CA ASP A 183 5.15 -5.20 -2.04
C ASP A 183 6.23 -5.86 -2.93
N ALA A 184 7.50 -5.76 -2.54
CA ALA A 184 8.63 -6.29 -3.31
C ALA A 184 8.42 -7.78 -3.65
N VAL A 185 8.42 -8.14 -4.93
CA VAL A 185 7.97 -9.46 -5.36
C VAL A 185 8.86 -10.60 -4.84
N PHE A 186 8.24 -11.59 -4.21
CA PHE A 186 8.82 -12.88 -3.83
C PHE A 186 8.14 -14.04 -4.57
N GLY A 187 8.71 -15.24 -4.50
CA GLY A 187 8.40 -16.35 -5.41
C GLY A 187 6.95 -16.84 -5.47
N PHE A 188 6.10 -16.50 -4.50
CA PHE A 188 4.66 -16.85 -4.45
C PHE A 188 3.73 -15.74 -4.97
N MET A 189 4.28 -14.55 -5.27
CA MET A 189 3.53 -13.38 -5.72
C MET A 189 3.52 -13.35 -7.25
N HIS A 190 2.44 -13.86 -7.84
CA HIS A 190 2.35 -14.12 -9.26
C HIS A 190 1.58 -13.01 -9.99
N ALA A 191 2.12 -12.49 -11.09
CA ALA A 191 1.52 -11.36 -11.80
C ALA A 191 0.21 -11.70 -12.53
N ASP A 192 0.04 -12.96 -12.93
CA ASP A 192 -1.20 -13.50 -13.51
C ASP A 192 -2.36 -13.50 -12.51
N ASP A 193 -2.10 -13.82 -11.23
CA ASP A 193 -3.11 -13.71 -10.17
C ASP A 193 -3.38 -12.21 -9.84
N ALA A 194 -2.32 -11.41 -9.77
CA ALA A 194 -2.40 -9.99 -9.42
C ALA A 194 -3.27 -9.17 -10.38
N ILE A 195 -3.10 -9.37 -11.69
CA ILE A 195 -3.72 -8.50 -12.70
C ILE A 195 -5.24 -8.65 -12.76
N VAL A 196 -5.76 -9.85 -12.50
CA VAL A 196 -7.20 -10.12 -12.47
C VAL A 196 -7.82 -9.79 -11.10
N ALA A 197 -7.01 -9.83 -10.03
CA ALA A 197 -7.45 -9.50 -8.68
C ALA A 197 -7.53 -8.00 -8.39
N GLY A 198 -7.00 -7.14 -9.26
CA GLY A 198 -7.03 -5.68 -9.07
C GLY A 198 -5.76 -5.09 -8.46
N ASN A 199 -4.66 -5.85 -8.43
CA ASN A 199 -3.33 -5.32 -8.13
C ASN A 199 -2.67 -4.83 -9.43
N ASP A 200 -2.56 -3.51 -9.57
CA ASP A 200 -2.24 -2.84 -10.83
C ASP A 200 -0.74 -2.87 -11.19
N LEU A 201 0.14 -2.89 -10.18
CA LEU A 201 1.60 -2.82 -10.35
C LEU A 201 2.31 -3.94 -9.59
N MET A 202 3.31 -4.55 -10.21
CA MET A 202 4.23 -5.47 -9.54
C MET A 202 5.53 -4.74 -9.23
N LEU A 203 5.90 -4.62 -7.95
CA LEU A 203 7.20 -4.11 -7.52
C LEU A 203 8.27 -5.19 -7.70
N ASP A 204 8.53 -5.56 -8.95
CA ASP A 204 9.38 -6.69 -9.33
C ASP A 204 10.69 -6.22 -9.97
N THR A 205 11.80 -6.35 -9.22
CA THR A 205 13.14 -6.02 -9.71
C THR A 205 13.95 -7.25 -10.13
N MET A 206 13.51 -8.46 -9.79
CA MET A 206 14.32 -9.69 -9.87
C MET A 206 13.72 -10.77 -10.78
N SER A 207 12.40 -10.81 -10.91
CA SER A 207 11.65 -11.83 -11.65
C SER A 207 10.78 -11.29 -12.77
N ALA A 208 10.93 -10.02 -13.17
CA ALA A 208 10.08 -9.37 -14.17
C ALA A 208 9.94 -10.18 -15.48
N PRO A 209 11.01 -10.75 -16.09
CA PRO A 209 10.86 -11.59 -17.28
C PRO A 209 9.99 -12.84 -17.07
N LYS A 210 10.01 -13.42 -15.86
CA LYS A 210 9.17 -14.57 -15.52
C LYS A 210 7.70 -14.14 -15.39
N ASN A 211 7.45 -13.00 -14.76
CA ASN A 211 6.09 -12.46 -14.62
C ASN A 211 5.49 -12.02 -15.96
N ILE A 212 6.28 -11.48 -16.89
CA ILE A 212 5.83 -11.21 -18.27
C ILE A 212 5.37 -12.50 -18.94
N LYS A 213 6.17 -13.57 -18.88
CA LYS A 213 5.80 -14.88 -19.45
C LYS A 213 4.54 -15.46 -18.82
N ARG A 214 4.33 -15.26 -17.51
CA ARG A 214 3.10 -15.68 -16.83
C ARG A 214 1.88 -14.95 -17.37
N ILE A 215 1.94 -13.63 -17.53
CA ILE A 215 0.85 -12.85 -18.12
C ILE A 215 0.57 -13.29 -19.56
N GLU A 216 1.61 -13.54 -20.37
CA GLU A 216 1.44 -14.04 -21.74
C GLU A 216 0.74 -15.41 -21.79
N GLN A 217 1.05 -16.29 -20.84
CA GLN A 217 0.41 -17.60 -20.70
C GLN A 217 -1.05 -17.45 -20.22
N ALA A 218 -1.30 -16.60 -19.23
CA ALA A 218 -2.63 -16.28 -18.76
C ALA A 218 -3.50 -15.69 -19.87
N TYR A 219 -2.95 -14.78 -20.69
CA TYR A 219 -3.65 -14.22 -21.84
C TYR A 219 -4.00 -15.27 -22.89
N LYS A 220 -3.14 -16.27 -23.13
CA LYS A 220 -3.46 -17.38 -24.03
C LYS A 220 -4.58 -18.28 -23.48
N ALA A 221 -4.64 -18.45 -22.17
CA ALA A 221 -5.64 -19.29 -21.50
C ALA A 221 -7.00 -18.58 -21.35
N ASP A 222 -6.99 -17.31 -20.96
CA ASP A 222 -8.16 -16.44 -20.85
C ASP A 222 -7.83 -15.04 -21.40
N PRO A 223 -8.00 -14.83 -22.72
CA PRO A 223 -7.75 -13.54 -23.35
C PRO A 223 -8.64 -12.42 -22.80
N SER A 224 -9.88 -12.73 -22.41
CA SER A 224 -10.86 -11.71 -22.02
C SER A 224 -10.60 -11.21 -20.60
N GLY A 225 -10.44 -12.13 -19.64
CA GLY A 225 -10.15 -11.76 -18.25
C GLY A 225 -8.80 -11.05 -18.13
N THR A 226 -7.76 -11.58 -18.79
CA THR A 226 -6.43 -10.96 -18.75
C THR A 226 -6.41 -9.58 -19.44
N ALA A 227 -7.07 -9.42 -20.59
CA ALA A 227 -7.16 -8.11 -21.25
C ALA A 227 -7.94 -7.09 -20.42
N LEU A 228 -9.04 -7.51 -19.78
CA LEU A 228 -9.83 -6.65 -18.91
C LEU A 228 -9.02 -6.22 -17.67
N GLY A 229 -8.30 -7.15 -17.04
CA GLY A 229 -7.37 -6.85 -15.95
C GLY A 229 -6.33 -5.81 -16.36
N LEU A 230 -5.61 -6.06 -17.46
CA LEU A 230 -4.61 -5.13 -18.01
C LEU A 230 -5.19 -3.74 -18.30
N ARG A 231 -6.36 -3.68 -18.95
CA ARG A 231 -7.04 -2.41 -19.26
C ARG A 231 -7.42 -1.66 -18.00
N THR A 232 -7.93 -2.37 -16.99
CA THR A 232 -8.34 -1.80 -15.70
C THR A 232 -7.11 -1.26 -14.96
N SER A 233 -6.02 -2.02 -14.92
CA SER A 233 -4.77 -1.57 -14.30
C SER A 233 -4.20 -0.34 -14.96
N VAL A 234 -4.16 -0.30 -16.30
CA VAL A 234 -3.74 0.90 -17.03
C VAL A 234 -4.62 2.09 -16.71
N HIS A 235 -5.94 1.91 -16.66
CA HIS A 235 -6.88 2.98 -16.27
C HIS A 235 -6.56 3.51 -14.86
N ASN A 236 -6.42 2.63 -13.88
CA ASN A 236 -6.15 2.99 -12.48
C ASN A 236 -4.83 3.74 -12.33
N ILE A 237 -3.77 3.27 -12.99
CA ILE A 237 -2.44 3.90 -12.99
C ILE A 237 -2.52 5.29 -13.61
N LEU A 238 -3.13 5.41 -14.80
CA LEU A 238 -3.25 6.71 -15.47
C LEU A 238 -4.11 7.67 -14.66
N TYR A 239 -5.21 7.20 -14.08
CA TYR A 239 -6.05 8.01 -13.20
C TYR A 239 -5.25 8.57 -12.02
N ALA A 240 -4.47 7.74 -11.32
CA ALA A 240 -3.65 8.17 -10.20
C ALA A 240 -2.56 9.16 -10.64
N LEU A 241 -1.88 8.91 -11.76
CA LEU A 241 -0.83 9.80 -12.30
C LEU A 241 -1.38 11.18 -12.70
N LEU A 242 -2.58 11.25 -13.28
CA LEU A 242 -3.23 12.51 -13.65
C LEU A 242 -3.53 13.42 -12.45
N GLN A 243 -3.55 12.87 -11.23
CA GLN A 243 -3.75 13.64 -10.00
C GLN A 243 -2.45 14.25 -9.45
N THR A 244 -1.30 13.91 -10.04
CA THR A 244 0.02 14.32 -9.54
C THR A 244 0.52 15.63 -10.16
N TYR A 245 1.55 16.21 -9.55
CA TYR A 245 2.26 17.38 -10.07
C TYR A 245 2.93 17.16 -11.43
N LEU A 246 2.98 15.93 -11.94
CA LEU A 246 3.52 15.66 -13.27
C LEU A 246 2.68 16.28 -14.39
N ILE A 247 1.38 16.43 -14.13
CA ILE A 247 0.40 16.81 -15.15
C ILE A 247 -0.27 18.15 -14.80
N LYS A 248 -0.26 18.56 -13.52
CA LYS A 248 -0.76 19.86 -13.04
C LYS A 248 0.30 20.95 -13.17
#